data_AF-A0A2H3AIF7-F1
#
_entry.id   AF-A0A2H3AIF7-F1
#
_cell.length_a   1.000
_cell.length_b   1.000
_cell.length_c   1.000
_cell.angle_alpha   90.00
_cell.angle_beta   90.00
_cell.angle_gamma   90.00
#
_symmetry.space_group_name_H-M   'P 1'
#
loop_
_entity.id
_entity.type
_entity.pdbx_description
1 polymer ?
#
loop_
_entity_poly.entity_id
_entity_poly.type
_entity_poly.pdbx_seq_one_letter_code
_entity_poly.pdbx_strand_id
1 'polypeptide(L)' 'LTFKSVHMGNPGVFIGARHLFIDGELPRYAIAKKSGHALQFMLDTTRRYCLRFPFALAENEEPTAEALMLVND' A
#
# COMPACT_ATOMS: atom_id res chain seq x y z
N LEU A 1 12.08 -17.18 -13.88
CA LEU A 1 12.09 -16.03 -12.95
C LEU A 1 10.87 -16.18 -12.05
N THR A 2 11.07 -16.72 -10.84
CA THR A 2 9.97 -16.90 -9.88
C THR A 2 9.62 -15.51 -9.35
N PHE A 3 8.49 -14.96 -9.79
CA PHE A 3 7.96 -13.71 -9.24
C PHE A 3 7.64 -13.98 -7.77
N LYS A 4 8.50 -13.49 -6.87
CA LYS A 4 8.25 -13.47 -5.43
C LYS A 4 7.02 -12.57 -5.25
N SER A 5 5.90 -13.16 -4.82
CA SER A 5 4.63 -12.47 -4.60
C SER A 5 4.88 -11.16 -3.86
N VAL A 6 4.43 -10.05 -4.44
CA VAL A 6 4.44 -8.75 -3.79
C VAL A 6 3.36 -8.79 -2.71
N HIS A 7 3.69 -9.35 -1.54
CA HIS A 7 2.79 -9.36 -0.40
C HIS A 7 2.75 -7.94 0.19
N MET A 8 1.81 -7.13 -0.30
CA MET A 8 1.10 -6.27 0.63
C MET A 8 0.50 -7.21 1.69
N GLY A 9 0.71 -6.93 2.98
CA GLY A 9 0.07 -7.68 4.07
C GLY A 9 -1.44 -7.79 3.85
N ASN A 10 -2.11 -8.69 4.58
CA ASN A 10 -3.54 -8.90 4.38
C ASN A 10 -4.32 -7.59 4.61
N PRO A 11 -4.94 -6.97 3.58
CA PRO A 11 -5.60 -5.69 3.74
C PRO A 11 -6.78 -5.75 4.71
N GLY A 12 -7.38 -6.93 4.89
CA GLY A 12 -8.49 -7.14 5.82
C GLY A 12 -8.12 -6.99 7.30
N VAL A 13 -6.83 -6.88 7.65
CA VAL A 13 -6.38 -6.59 9.03
C VAL A 13 -5.85 -5.17 9.20
N PHE A 14 -5.84 -4.36 8.14
CA PHE A 14 -5.33 -3.00 8.23
C PHE A 14 -6.29 -2.12 9.01
N ILE A 15 -5.72 -1.32 9.91
CA ILE A 15 -6.42 -0.27 10.66
C ILE A 15 -5.78 1.09 10.33
N GLY A 16 -6.42 2.16 10.83
CA GLY A 16 -5.92 3.54 10.76
C GLY A 16 -5.31 3.96 9.42
N ALA A 17 -4.06 4.43 9.44
CA ALA A 17 -3.41 5.04 8.29
C ALA A 17 -3.20 4.07 7.12
N ARG A 18 -2.96 2.78 7.40
CA ARG A 18 -2.82 1.74 6.35
C ARG A 18 -4.13 1.48 5.63
N HIS A 19 -5.23 1.41 6.38
CA HIS A 19 -6.57 1.22 5.82
C HIS A 19 -6.96 2.43 4.95
N LEU A 20 -6.79 3.64 5.49
CA LEU A 20 -7.08 4.88 4.76
C LEU A 20 -6.26 5.02 3.47
N PHE A 21 -4.99 4.60 3.48
CA PHE A 21 -4.17 4.59 2.27
C PHE A 21 -4.75 3.65 1.21
N ILE A 22 -5.02 2.39 1.55
CA ILE A 22 -5.56 1.41 0.60
C ILE A 22 -6.94 1.82 0.07
N ASP A 23 -7.82 2.34 0.93
CA ASP A 23 -9.14 2.85 0.53
C ASP A 23 -9.02 4.01 -0.48
N GLY A 24 -8.05 4.90 -0.28
CA GLY A 24 -7.76 6.00 -1.21
C GLY A 24 -7.27 5.51 -2.59
N GLU A 25 -6.71 4.31 -2.68
CA GLU A 25 -6.26 3.71 -3.94
C GLU A 25 -7.39 3.02 -4.72
N LEU A 26 -8.50 2.63 -4.07
CA LEU A 26 -9.58 1.85 -4.69
C LEU A 26 -10.15 2.48 -5.98
N PRO A 27 -10.43 3.81 -6.04
CA PRO A 27 -10.93 4.42 -7.27
C PRO A 27 -9.91 4.32 -8.42
N ARG A 28 -8.62 4.52 -8.13
CA ARG A 28 -7.54 4.44 -9.13
C ARG A 28 -7.30 3.00 -9.56
N TYR A 29 -7.40 2.04 -8.65
CA TYR A 29 -7.35 0.62 -8.96
C TYR A 29 -8.48 0.22 -9.92
N ALA A 30 -9.71 0.69 -9.66
CA ALA A 30 -10.85 0.39 -10.53
C ALA A 30 -10.63 0.93 -11.96
N ILE A 31 -10.02 2.10 -12.10
CA ILE A 31 -9.62 2.67 -13.41
C ILE A 31 -8.53 1.81 -14.05
N ALA A 32 -7.45 1.50 -13.32
CA ALA A 32 -6.34 0.69 -13.81
C ALA A 32 -6.79 -0.72 -14.25
N LYS A 33 -7.77 -1.30 -13.56
CA LYS A 33 -8.38 -2.58 -13.93
C LYS A 33 -9.14 -2.48 -15.25
N LYS A 34 -9.92 -1.43 -15.45
CA LYS A 34 -10.66 -1.20 -16.70
C LYS A 34 -9.74 -0.92 -17.88
N SER A 35 -8.58 -0.31 -17.66
CA SER A 35 -7.59 0.01 -18.70
C SER A 35 -6.53 -1.08 -18.93
N GLY A 36 -6.58 -2.20 -18.22
CA GLY A 36 -5.61 -3.30 -18.37
C GLY A 36 -4.25 -3.04 -17.72
N HIS A 37 -4.12 -2.00 -16.90
CA HIS A 37 -2.89 -1.61 -16.20
C HIS A 37 -2.86 -2.00 -14.71
N ALA A 38 -3.75 -2.90 -14.27
CA ALA A 38 -3.89 -3.28 -12.86
C ALA A 38 -2.56 -3.75 -12.23
N LEU A 39 -1.76 -4.54 -12.94
CA LEU A 39 -0.47 -5.03 -12.41
C LEU A 39 0.50 -3.88 -12.14
N GLN A 40 0.65 -2.95 -13.08
CA GLN A 40 1.54 -1.81 -12.93
C GLN A 40 1.08 -0.89 -11.79
N PHE A 41 -0.23 -0.70 -11.65
CA PHE A 41 -0.81 0.03 -10.54
C PHE A 41 -0.53 -0.65 -9.19
N MET A 42 -0.69 -1.97 -9.09
CA MET A 42 -0.42 -2.69 -7.85
C MET A 42 1.06 -2.62 -7.45
N LEU A 43 1.97 -2.70 -8.42
CA LEU A 43 3.41 -2.57 -8.17
C LEU A 43 3.78 -1.17 -7.67
N ASP A 44 3.24 -0.12 -8.30
CA ASP A 44 3.43 1.27 -7.86
C ASP A 44 2.84 1.50 -6.46
N THR A 45 1.61 1.05 -6.24
CA THR A 45 0.91 1.16 -4.95
C THR A 45 1.69 0.46 -3.86
N THR A 46 2.19 -0.75 -4.12
CA THR A 46 2.99 -1.48 -3.13
C THR A 46 4.30 -0.73 -2.85
N ARG A 47 4.97 -0.18 -3.88
CA ARG A 47 6.18 0.62 -3.67
C ARG A 47 5.91 1.81 -2.75
N ARG A 48 4.86 2.60 -3.01
CA ARG A 48 4.46 3.74 -2.15
C ARG A 48 4.08 3.28 -0.74
N TYR A 49 3.32 2.19 -0.64
CA TYR A 49 2.97 1.59 0.66
C TYR A 49 4.22 1.22 1.48
N CYS A 50 5.19 0.54 0.88
CA CYS A 50 6.41 0.12 1.58
C CYS A 50 7.33 1.28 1.96
N LEU A 51 7.30 2.38 1.19
CA LEU A 51 7.98 3.62 1.55
C LEU A 51 7.31 4.30 2.74
N ARG A 52 5.97 4.26 2.78
CA ARG A 52 5.16 4.95 3.78
C ARG A 52 4.98 4.18 5.09
N PHE A 53 4.95 2.86 5.02
CA PHE A 53 4.71 1.96 6.14
C PHE A 53 5.88 0.96 6.23
N PRO A 54 6.90 1.22 7.07
CA PRO A 54 8.06 0.36 7.18
C PRO A 54 7.65 -1.06 7.59
N PHE A 55 8.21 -2.08 6.93
CA PHE A 55 7.98 -3.49 7.29
C PHE A 55 8.46 -3.87 8.69
N ALA A 56 9.33 -3.05 9.29
CA ALA A 56 9.76 -3.21 10.67
C ALA A 56 8.66 -2.87 11.70
N LEU A 57 7.63 -2.13 11.27
CA LEU A 57 6.48 -1.80 12.09
C LEU A 57 5.43 -2.91 11.94
N ALA A 58 4.98 -3.47 13.07
CA ALA A 58 3.99 -4.53 13.05
C ALA A 58 2.69 -4.07 12.35
N GLU A 59 1.99 -5.01 11.70
CA GLU A 59 0.78 -4.71 10.91
C GLU A 59 -0.36 -4.11 11.77
N ASN A 60 -0.34 -4.40 13.07
CA ASN A 60 -1.29 -3.94 14.08
C ASN A 60 -0.85 -2.67 14.83
N GLU A 61 0.31 -2.09 14.50
CA GLU A 61 0.82 -0.87 15.12
C GLU A 61 0.72 0.31 14.15
N GLU A 62 0.08 1.40 14.56
CA GLU A 62 -0.01 2.60 13.74
C GLU A 62 1.33 3.34 13.67
N PRO A 63 1.79 3.76 12.48
CA PRO A 63 2.92 4.67 12.38
C PRO A 63 2.56 6.00 13.04
N THR A 64 3.54 6.63 13.69
CA THR A 64 3.32 7.97 14.25
C THR A 64 3.08 8.99 13.14
N ALA A 65 2.40 10.09 13.47
CA ALA A 65 2.14 11.17 12.51
C ALA A 65 3.46 11.75 11.95
N GLU A 66 4.49 11.82 12.77
CA GLU A 66 5.83 12.27 12.40
C GLU A 66 6.50 11.31 11.40
N ALA A 67 6.34 9.99 11.59
CA ALA A 67 6.85 8.99 10.67
C ALA A 67 6.15 9.08 9.30
N LEU A 68 4.85 9.38 9.29
CA LEU A 68 4.07 9.58 8.07
C LEU A 68 4.45 10.87 7.32
N MET A 69 4.89 11.92 8.02
CA MET A 69 5.31 13.20 7.43
C MET A 69 6.68 13.16 6.76
N LEU A 70 7.54 12.20 7.14
CA LEU A 70 8.88 12.04 6.56
C LEU A 70 8.87 11.35 5.18
N VAL A 71 7.70 10.87 4.74
CA VAL A 71 7.53 10.12 3.50
C VAL A 71 7.12 11.09 2.40
N ASN A 72 7.92 11.19 1.34
CA ASN A 72 7.61 11.95 0.15
C ASN A 72 6.98 10.99 -0.89
N ASP A 73 5.66 11.08 -1.08
CA ASP A 73 4.86 10.26 -2.02
C ASP A 73 4.97 10.75 -3.47
#